data_AF-A0A1M5UGD3-F1
#
_entry.id   AF-A0A1M5UGD3-F1
#
_cell.length_a   1.000
_cell.length_b   1.000
_cell.length_c   1.000
_cell.angle_alpha   90.00
_cell.angle_beta   90.00
_cell.angle_gamma   90.00
#
_symmetry.space_group_name_H-M   'P 1'
#
loop_
_entity.id
_entity.type
_entity.pdbx_description
1 polymer ?
#
loop_
_entity_poly.entity_id
_entity_poly.type
_entity_poly.pdbx_seq_one_letter_code
_entity_poly.pdbx_strand_id
1 'polypeptide(L)'
;MSAATIAVASDLERYMLDLVNEERASRGLNALVLDKTLNASADAHSLWMLDNNVFSHTGVGNSTPTARMEDAGFDFSGSWRTAENIAAQSERGEPGLFDDVYDLHLALMNSPGHRENILMPDLEVVGIGIQTGNFVYESGTYYSVMVTQNFARTGGQTTPDFGPDETGGPSNDDGNPDPSNVLVGTATAENLIGTAQDDTITGSGGNDILSGEGGFDTAVYMGDASDYAITISNGSIMIEDRTGGDGTDTLNSIEALEFDDSTFALSLFTNVSSLTDADMLAFCELYVAYFNRAPDSAGLLFWGSRLADGMSMEDIAREFFDQPETRALYGTSTDNGAFVTAVYSNVLGRAPDGAGYSYWVNILDSGAVEQSAFILAMLDGAKAATGSAADAQYLETKAEIGAYYAVVNGLNNVSVANTAMQAFDGSNGSVSVAKGIIDSHAATIDSAQGSEFTISVTGLVEDALDWI
;
A
#
# COMPACT_ATOMS: atom_id res chain seq x y z
N MET A 1 -4.31 -50.98 9.20
CA MET A 1 -4.45 -49.55 9.51
C MET A 1 -3.73 -48.82 8.40
N SER A 2 -4.47 -48.16 7.52
CA SER A 2 -3.89 -47.17 6.61
C SER A 2 -3.32 -46.03 7.47
N ALA A 3 -2.22 -45.42 7.06
CA ALA A 3 -1.80 -44.17 7.70
C ALA A 3 -2.91 -43.12 7.50
N ALA A 4 -3.17 -42.31 8.53
CA ALA A 4 -4.09 -41.18 8.40
C ALA A 4 -3.55 -40.22 7.33
N THR A 5 -4.40 -39.80 6.40
CA THR A 5 -4.02 -38.84 5.36
C THR A 5 -4.29 -37.45 5.90
N ILE A 6 -3.25 -36.64 6.02
CA ILE A 6 -3.34 -35.25 6.45
C ILE A 6 -2.98 -34.33 5.28
N ALA A 7 -3.72 -33.24 5.12
CA ALA A 7 -3.43 -32.18 4.14
C ALA A 7 -3.34 -30.85 4.88
N VAL A 8 -2.32 -30.05 4.54
CA VAL A 8 -2.19 -28.68 5.03
C VAL A 8 -2.97 -27.77 4.10
N ALA A 9 -3.81 -26.90 4.66
CA ALA A 9 -4.64 -25.97 3.94
C ALA A 9 -3.79 -24.91 3.21
N SER A 10 -4.15 -24.67 1.95
CA SER A 10 -3.62 -23.63 1.08
C SER A 10 -4.12 -22.24 1.46
N ASP A 11 -3.54 -21.20 0.85
CA ASP A 11 -3.90 -19.80 1.12
C ASP A 11 -5.37 -19.52 0.76
N LEU A 12 -5.89 -20.10 -0.33
CA LEU A 12 -7.30 -19.97 -0.73
C LEU A 12 -8.26 -20.63 0.29
N GLU A 13 -7.84 -21.73 0.91
CA GLU A 13 -8.65 -22.46 1.89
C GLU A 13 -8.66 -21.75 3.24
N ARG A 14 -7.55 -21.09 3.58
CA ARG A 14 -7.44 -20.20 4.74
C ARG A 14 -8.30 -18.97 4.55
N TYR A 15 -8.20 -18.31 3.39
CA TYR A 15 -9.08 -17.18 3.06
C TYR A 15 -10.57 -17.55 3.14
N MET A 16 -10.97 -18.73 2.65
CA MET A 16 -12.34 -19.22 2.81
C MET A 16 -12.73 -19.48 4.28
N LEU A 17 -11.79 -19.92 5.13
CA LEU A 17 -12.01 -20.05 6.57
C LEU A 17 -12.29 -18.68 7.20
N ASP A 18 -11.54 -17.65 6.81
CA ASP A 18 -11.68 -16.30 7.37
C ASP A 18 -13.08 -15.74 7.08
N LEU A 19 -13.54 -15.84 5.83
CA LEU A 19 -14.91 -15.47 5.43
C LEU A 19 -15.98 -16.25 6.23
N VAL A 20 -15.77 -17.56 6.43
CA VAL A 20 -16.66 -18.40 7.24
C VAL A 20 -16.70 -17.93 8.70
N ASN A 21 -15.55 -17.61 9.27
CA ASN A 21 -15.44 -17.20 10.66
C ASN A 21 -15.92 -15.77 10.89
N GLU A 22 -15.83 -14.87 9.90
CA GLU A 22 -16.44 -13.54 9.91
C GLU A 22 -17.98 -13.64 10.05
N GLU A 23 -18.61 -14.51 9.25
CA GLU A 23 -20.05 -14.75 9.31
C GLU A 23 -20.48 -15.40 10.64
N ARG A 24 -19.61 -16.23 11.24
CA ARG A 24 -19.85 -16.81 12.57
C ARG A 24 -19.70 -15.77 13.67
N ALA A 25 -18.63 -14.97 13.63
CA ALA A 25 -18.31 -13.94 14.61
C ALA A 25 -19.38 -12.84 14.66
N SER A 26 -19.86 -12.38 13.50
CA SER A 26 -20.96 -11.40 13.40
C SER A 26 -22.28 -11.87 14.04
N ARG A 27 -22.39 -13.16 14.38
CA ARG A 27 -23.54 -13.77 15.08
C ARG A 27 -23.19 -14.30 16.47
N GLY A 28 -22.00 -13.98 16.99
CA GLY A 28 -21.53 -14.40 18.30
C GLY A 28 -21.29 -15.91 18.41
N LEU A 29 -21.00 -16.58 17.31
CA LEU A 29 -20.64 -17.99 17.28
C LEU A 29 -19.12 -18.17 17.39
N ASN A 30 -18.71 -19.29 17.97
CA ASN A 30 -17.29 -19.62 18.07
C ASN A 30 -16.69 -19.85 16.68
N ALA A 31 -15.48 -19.34 16.47
CA ALA A 31 -14.70 -19.62 15.26
C ALA A 31 -14.47 -21.13 15.11
N LEU A 32 -14.45 -21.58 13.86
CA LEU A 32 -14.00 -22.91 13.47
C LEU A 32 -12.50 -22.90 13.27
N VAL A 33 -11.87 -24.06 13.52
CA VAL A 33 -10.45 -24.28 13.26
C VAL A 33 -10.31 -25.24 12.08
N LEU A 34 -9.37 -24.99 11.17
CA LEU A 34 -9.07 -25.95 10.11
C LEU A 34 -8.57 -27.26 10.71
N ASP A 35 -8.94 -28.40 10.13
CA ASP A 35 -8.48 -29.72 10.54
C ASP A 35 -7.85 -30.45 9.35
N LYS A 36 -6.58 -30.85 9.48
CA LYS A 36 -5.78 -31.42 8.38
C LYS A 36 -6.37 -32.69 7.79
N THR A 37 -7.05 -33.49 8.62
CA THR A 37 -7.67 -34.74 8.19
C THR A 37 -8.99 -34.46 7.47
N LEU A 38 -9.79 -33.51 7.96
CA LEU A 38 -10.97 -33.03 7.24
C LEU A 38 -10.58 -32.33 5.93
N ASN A 39 -9.47 -31.59 5.90
CA ASN A 39 -8.96 -30.92 4.70
C ASN A 39 -8.61 -31.95 3.63
N ALA A 40 -7.87 -33.00 3.99
CA ALA A 40 -7.56 -34.11 3.08
C ALA A 40 -8.83 -34.77 2.52
N SER A 41 -9.87 -34.94 3.36
CA SER A 41 -11.16 -35.46 2.91
C SER A 41 -11.90 -34.51 1.96
N ALA A 42 -11.78 -33.19 2.17
CA ALA A 42 -12.44 -32.18 1.35
C ALA A 42 -11.75 -32.03 -0.01
N ASP A 43 -10.41 -31.97 -0.02
CA ASP A 43 -9.57 -31.94 -1.21
C ASP A 43 -9.86 -33.10 -2.14
N ALA A 44 -9.83 -34.32 -1.59
CA ALA A 44 -10.09 -35.53 -2.34
C ALA A 44 -11.49 -35.53 -2.98
N HIS A 45 -12.48 -34.92 -2.32
CA HIS A 45 -13.85 -34.87 -2.84
C HIS A 45 -14.02 -33.80 -3.92
N SER A 46 -13.47 -32.60 -3.73
CA SER A 46 -13.45 -31.55 -4.75
C SER A 46 -12.73 -32.00 -6.02
N LEU A 47 -11.56 -32.64 -5.87
CA LEU A 47 -10.82 -33.21 -7.00
C LEU A 47 -11.60 -34.33 -7.69
N TRP A 48 -12.22 -35.24 -6.93
CA TRP A 48 -13.01 -36.32 -7.50
C TRP A 48 -14.22 -35.81 -8.30
N MET A 49 -14.91 -34.78 -7.80
CA MET A 49 -16.02 -34.15 -8.50
C MET A 49 -15.59 -33.54 -9.84
N LEU A 50 -14.44 -32.86 -9.88
CA LEU A 50 -13.83 -32.34 -11.11
C LEU A 50 -13.47 -33.48 -12.08
N ASP A 51 -12.71 -34.48 -11.63
CA ASP A 51 -12.22 -35.58 -12.47
C ASP A 51 -13.35 -36.40 -13.09
N ASN A 52 -14.48 -36.51 -12.39
CA ASN A 52 -15.63 -37.33 -12.83
C ASN A 52 -16.74 -36.49 -13.45
N ASN A 53 -16.57 -35.17 -13.59
CA ASN A 53 -17.58 -34.24 -14.09
C ASN A 53 -18.95 -34.44 -13.41
N VAL A 54 -18.93 -34.49 -12.08
CA VAL A 54 -20.12 -34.67 -11.25
C VAL A 54 -20.10 -33.67 -10.09
N PHE A 55 -21.24 -33.05 -9.80
CA PHE A 55 -21.42 -32.18 -8.65
C PHE A 55 -22.39 -32.82 -7.66
N SER A 56 -21.86 -33.41 -6.58
CA SER A 56 -22.65 -34.30 -5.71
C SER A 56 -22.03 -34.46 -4.33
N HIS A 57 -22.87 -34.46 -3.29
CA HIS A 57 -22.48 -34.87 -1.93
C HIS A 57 -22.16 -36.36 -1.81
N THR A 58 -22.72 -37.20 -2.71
CA THR A 58 -22.38 -38.62 -2.81
C THR A 58 -21.11 -38.79 -3.63
N GLY A 59 -20.08 -39.35 -3.02
CA GLY A 59 -18.74 -39.46 -3.58
C GLY A 59 -18.42 -40.85 -4.16
N VAL A 60 -17.12 -41.12 -4.32
CA VAL A 60 -16.59 -42.39 -4.82
C VAL A 60 -17.22 -43.60 -4.13
N GLY A 61 -17.65 -44.60 -4.91
CA GLY A 61 -18.24 -45.83 -4.37
C GLY A 61 -19.59 -45.66 -3.66
N ASN A 62 -20.31 -44.56 -3.91
CA ASN A 62 -21.50 -44.14 -3.15
C ASN A 62 -21.21 -43.77 -1.68
N SER A 63 -20.00 -43.27 -1.40
CA SER A 63 -19.62 -42.78 -0.07
C SER A 63 -20.45 -41.56 0.33
N THR A 64 -20.81 -41.52 1.62
CA THR A 64 -21.38 -40.33 2.26
C THR A 64 -20.25 -39.39 2.71
N PRO A 65 -20.51 -38.10 2.98
CA PRO A 65 -19.49 -37.18 3.50
C PRO A 65 -18.83 -37.70 4.77
N THR A 66 -19.61 -38.19 5.74
CA THR A 66 -19.09 -38.77 6.98
C THR A 66 -18.22 -40.01 6.72
N ALA A 67 -18.58 -40.85 5.75
CA ALA A 67 -17.75 -42.00 5.38
C ALA A 67 -16.40 -41.57 4.77
N ARG A 68 -16.38 -40.49 3.98
CA ARG A 68 -15.12 -39.94 3.45
C ARG A 68 -14.23 -39.35 4.54
N MET A 69 -14.82 -38.63 5.50
CA MET A 69 -14.11 -38.12 6.68
C MET A 69 -13.51 -39.29 7.50
N GLU A 70 -14.27 -40.38 7.69
CA GLU A 70 -13.80 -41.58 8.40
C GLU A 70 -12.67 -42.28 7.64
N ASP A 71 -12.81 -42.43 6.32
CA ASP A 71 -11.79 -43.04 5.45
C ASP A 71 -10.49 -42.21 5.39
N ALA A 72 -10.59 -40.87 5.49
CA ALA A 72 -9.43 -39.98 5.64
C ALA A 72 -8.73 -40.14 6.99
N GLY A 73 -9.44 -40.65 8.00
CA GLY A 73 -8.92 -40.96 9.33
C GLY A 73 -9.43 -40.04 10.44
N PHE A 74 -10.51 -39.28 10.22
CA PHE A 74 -11.05 -38.36 11.22
C PHE A 74 -11.63 -39.14 12.42
N ASP A 75 -11.25 -38.75 13.64
CA ASP A 75 -11.62 -39.50 14.85
C ASP A 75 -13.04 -39.15 15.33
N PHE A 76 -13.99 -40.04 15.05
CA PHE A 76 -15.39 -39.96 15.50
C PHE A 76 -15.64 -40.51 16.91
N SER A 77 -14.62 -40.57 17.77
CA SER A 77 -14.81 -41.00 19.16
C SER A 77 -15.71 -40.03 19.95
N GLY A 78 -16.45 -40.57 20.93
CA GLY A 78 -17.33 -39.76 21.79
C GLY A 78 -18.58 -39.21 21.08
N SER A 79 -19.02 -38.01 21.47
CA SER A 79 -20.16 -37.33 20.85
C SER A 79 -19.68 -36.54 19.63
N TRP A 80 -20.26 -36.81 18.47
CA TRP A 80 -19.88 -36.14 17.24
C TRP A 80 -21.08 -35.65 16.44
N ARG A 81 -20.82 -34.71 15.52
CA ARG A 81 -21.75 -34.16 14.54
C ARG A 81 -20.94 -33.72 13.31
N THR A 82 -21.50 -33.88 12.12
CA THR A 82 -20.88 -33.43 10.87
C THR A 82 -21.87 -32.71 9.95
N ALA A 83 -21.35 -31.88 9.06
CA ALA A 83 -22.09 -31.28 7.96
C ALA A 83 -21.16 -31.12 6.73
N GLU A 84 -21.74 -31.00 5.53
CA GLU A 84 -20.97 -30.73 4.31
C GLU A 84 -21.65 -29.64 3.47
N ASN A 85 -20.85 -28.72 2.95
CA ASN A 85 -21.23 -27.85 1.85
C ASN A 85 -20.35 -28.15 0.63
N ILE A 86 -20.92 -27.97 -0.57
CA ILE A 86 -20.16 -27.96 -1.82
C ILE A 86 -20.61 -26.76 -2.66
N ALA A 87 -19.68 -26.13 -3.37
CA ALA A 87 -19.97 -25.09 -4.35
C ALA A 87 -18.99 -25.17 -5.51
N ALA A 88 -19.40 -24.69 -6.68
CA ALA A 88 -18.55 -24.60 -7.85
C ALA A 88 -18.98 -23.43 -8.72
N GLN A 89 -18.01 -22.82 -9.39
CA GLN A 89 -18.26 -21.85 -10.44
C GLN A 89 -17.17 -21.90 -11.50
N SER A 90 -17.47 -21.40 -12.70
CA SER A 90 -16.43 -21.10 -13.69
C SER A 90 -15.56 -19.95 -13.18
N GLU A 91 -14.24 -20.08 -13.33
CA GLU A 91 -13.28 -18.98 -13.13
C GLU A 91 -13.74 -17.77 -13.95
N ARG A 92 -13.85 -16.62 -13.30
CA ARG A 92 -14.27 -15.37 -13.91
C ARG A 92 -13.80 -14.20 -13.05
N GLY A 93 -13.64 -13.04 -13.67
CA GLY A 93 -13.20 -11.84 -12.97
C GLY A 93 -11.75 -11.52 -13.28
N GLU A 94 -11.05 -10.99 -12.29
CA GLU A 94 -9.66 -10.55 -12.41
C GLU A 94 -8.70 -11.75 -12.34
N PRO A 95 -7.43 -11.63 -12.79
CA PRO A 95 -6.46 -12.70 -12.66
C PRO A 95 -6.22 -13.09 -11.19
N GLY A 96 -6.49 -14.34 -10.84
CA GLY A 96 -6.42 -14.83 -9.46
C GLY A 96 -7.58 -15.78 -9.18
N LEU A 97 -7.72 -16.22 -7.93
CA LEU A 97 -8.85 -17.06 -7.51
C LEU A 97 -9.50 -16.58 -6.20
N PHE A 98 -9.00 -15.50 -5.60
CA PHE A 98 -9.54 -14.98 -4.33
C PHE A 98 -10.92 -14.36 -4.51
N ASP A 99 -11.16 -13.65 -5.61
CA ASP A 99 -12.48 -13.16 -6.01
C ASP A 99 -13.45 -14.31 -6.27
N ASP A 100 -13.00 -15.37 -6.95
CA ASP A 100 -13.78 -16.58 -7.14
C ASP A 100 -14.11 -17.29 -5.80
N VAL A 101 -13.17 -17.32 -4.85
CA VAL A 101 -13.40 -17.91 -3.52
C VAL A 101 -14.40 -17.08 -2.72
N TYR A 102 -14.31 -15.76 -2.78
CA TYR A 102 -15.27 -14.85 -2.17
C TYR A 102 -16.68 -15.01 -2.77
N ASP A 103 -16.79 -15.09 -4.09
CA ASP A 103 -18.06 -15.34 -4.79
C ASP A 103 -18.69 -16.69 -4.39
N LEU A 104 -17.87 -17.74 -4.26
CA LEU A 104 -18.32 -19.04 -3.76
C LEU A 104 -18.83 -18.94 -2.31
N HIS A 105 -18.12 -18.22 -1.45
CA HIS A 105 -18.54 -17.96 -0.07
C HIS A 105 -19.89 -17.24 -0.02
N LEU A 106 -20.06 -16.16 -0.79
CA LEU A 106 -21.33 -15.44 -0.90
C LEU A 106 -22.45 -16.33 -1.41
N ALA A 107 -22.19 -17.19 -2.39
CA ALA A 107 -23.19 -18.13 -2.90
C ALA A 107 -23.61 -19.17 -1.85
N LEU A 108 -22.66 -19.69 -1.06
CA LEU A 108 -22.92 -20.58 0.06
C LEU A 108 -23.75 -19.87 1.13
N MET A 109 -23.35 -18.66 1.53
CA MET A 109 -24.10 -17.87 2.48
C MET A 109 -25.48 -17.50 1.94
N ASN A 110 -25.70 -17.31 0.64
CA ASN A 110 -27.03 -17.04 0.09
C ASN A 110 -27.97 -18.27 0.00
N SER A 111 -27.44 -19.47 0.18
CA SER A 111 -28.23 -20.71 0.22
C SER A 111 -28.64 -21.06 1.65
N PRO A 112 -29.95 -21.15 1.99
CA PRO A 112 -30.39 -21.40 3.36
C PRO A 112 -29.80 -22.65 4.01
N GLY A 113 -29.70 -23.77 3.27
CA GLY A 113 -29.16 -25.02 3.79
C GLY A 113 -27.64 -24.96 4.03
N HIS A 114 -26.89 -24.31 3.13
CA HIS A 114 -25.44 -24.18 3.28
C HIS A 114 -25.08 -23.18 4.38
N ARG A 115 -25.81 -22.07 4.45
CA ARG A 115 -25.73 -21.09 5.53
C ARG A 115 -25.99 -21.73 6.89
N GLU A 116 -27.00 -22.61 7.00
CA GLU A 116 -27.28 -23.33 8.25
C GLU A 116 -26.09 -24.17 8.71
N ASN A 117 -25.37 -24.82 7.79
CA ASN A 117 -24.15 -25.56 8.11
C ASN A 117 -23.03 -24.63 8.61
N ILE A 118 -22.75 -23.52 7.89
CA ILE A 118 -21.73 -22.54 8.26
C ILE A 118 -21.99 -21.93 9.64
N LEU A 119 -23.25 -21.61 9.94
CA LEU A 119 -23.67 -20.95 11.18
C LEU A 119 -24.09 -21.93 12.29
N MET A 120 -23.83 -23.22 12.13
CA MET A 120 -24.23 -24.19 13.14
C MET A 120 -23.38 -24.00 14.42
N PRO A 121 -24.01 -23.70 15.58
CA PRO A 121 -23.26 -23.30 16.78
C PRO A 121 -22.38 -24.40 17.37
N ASP A 122 -22.80 -25.66 17.22
CA ASP A 122 -22.17 -26.82 17.85
C ASP A 122 -21.01 -27.43 17.03
N LEU A 123 -20.51 -26.73 16.02
CA LEU A 123 -19.33 -27.15 15.23
C LEU A 123 -18.06 -26.50 15.79
N GLU A 124 -16.95 -27.22 15.69
CA GLU A 124 -15.66 -26.83 16.29
C GLU A 124 -14.52 -26.79 15.25
N VAL A 125 -14.56 -27.66 14.24
CA VAL A 125 -13.53 -27.75 13.20
C VAL A 125 -14.14 -27.84 11.79
N VAL A 126 -13.34 -27.49 10.78
CA VAL A 126 -13.69 -27.59 9.37
C VAL A 126 -12.51 -28.06 8.53
N GLY A 127 -12.76 -28.80 7.46
CA GLY A 127 -11.81 -28.98 6.35
C GLY A 127 -12.35 -28.31 5.11
N ILE A 128 -11.53 -27.55 4.41
CA ILE A 128 -11.91 -26.80 3.22
C ILE A 128 -11.00 -27.27 2.09
N GLY A 129 -11.58 -27.88 1.05
CA GLY A 129 -10.84 -28.38 -0.10
C GLY A 129 -11.19 -27.60 -1.35
N ILE A 130 -10.28 -26.76 -1.83
CA ILE A 130 -10.45 -25.93 -3.03
C ILE A 130 -9.59 -26.50 -4.16
N GLN A 131 -10.26 -26.90 -5.24
CA GLN A 131 -9.61 -27.51 -6.40
C GLN A 131 -10.06 -26.82 -7.68
N THR A 132 -9.16 -26.73 -8.66
CA THR A 132 -9.45 -26.12 -9.96
C THR A 132 -9.32 -27.12 -11.10
N GLY A 133 -10.15 -26.95 -12.12
CA GLY A 133 -10.12 -27.84 -13.28
C GLY A 133 -11.27 -27.59 -14.25
N ASN A 134 -11.23 -28.27 -15.39
CA ASN A 134 -12.32 -28.20 -16.36
C ASN A 134 -13.55 -28.95 -15.83
N PHE A 135 -14.69 -28.27 -15.80
CA PHE A 135 -15.98 -28.86 -15.41
C PHE A 135 -17.04 -28.62 -16.48
N VAL A 136 -17.91 -29.62 -16.69
CA VAL A 136 -18.97 -29.58 -17.69
C VAL A 136 -20.29 -29.12 -17.06
N TYR A 137 -20.79 -27.98 -17.52
CA TYR A 137 -22.11 -27.44 -17.22
C TYR A 137 -23.05 -27.63 -18.43
N GLU A 138 -24.36 -27.40 -18.25
CA GLU A 138 -25.31 -27.43 -19.37
C GLU A 138 -24.97 -26.44 -20.49
N SER A 139 -24.32 -25.32 -20.14
CA SER A 139 -23.90 -24.25 -21.05
C SER A 139 -22.59 -24.51 -21.79
N GLY A 140 -21.75 -25.45 -21.33
CA GLY A 140 -20.43 -25.72 -21.89
C GLY A 140 -19.43 -26.23 -20.86
N THR A 141 -18.18 -26.39 -21.29
CA THR A 141 -17.05 -26.78 -20.43
C THR A 141 -16.23 -25.54 -20.08
N TYR A 142 -16.01 -25.31 -18.79
CA TYR A 142 -15.29 -24.14 -18.29
C TYR A 142 -14.23 -24.55 -17.27
N TYR A 143 -13.12 -23.83 -17.24
CA TYR A 143 -12.20 -23.91 -16.11
C TYR A 143 -12.94 -23.36 -14.88
N SER A 144 -12.93 -24.13 -13.78
CA SER A 144 -13.81 -23.93 -12.65
C SER A 144 -13.07 -24.06 -11.35
N VAL A 145 -13.51 -23.29 -10.36
CA VAL A 145 -13.14 -23.39 -8.95
C VAL A 145 -14.20 -24.19 -8.23
N MET A 146 -13.80 -25.20 -7.48
CA MET A 146 -14.69 -26.09 -6.75
C MET A 146 -14.26 -26.21 -5.30
N VAL A 147 -15.21 -26.04 -4.39
CA VAL A 147 -14.98 -26.11 -2.95
C VAL A 147 -15.87 -27.16 -2.29
N THR A 148 -15.27 -27.90 -1.36
CA THR A 148 -15.97 -28.75 -0.39
C THR A 148 -15.64 -28.22 1.01
N GLN A 149 -16.64 -27.98 1.86
CA GLN A 149 -16.45 -27.66 3.28
C GLN A 149 -17.00 -28.80 4.13
N ASN A 150 -16.14 -29.44 4.89
CA ASN A 150 -16.42 -30.56 5.77
C ASN A 150 -16.38 -30.10 7.22
N PHE A 151 -17.53 -29.90 7.84
CA PHE A 151 -17.62 -29.41 9.21
C PHE A 151 -17.75 -30.56 10.19
N ALA A 152 -17.17 -30.40 11.38
CA ALA A 152 -17.36 -31.36 12.46
C ALA A 152 -17.30 -30.76 13.86
N ARG A 153 -17.89 -31.51 14.79
CA ARG A 153 -17.56 -31.56 16.21
C ARG A 153 -17.34 -33.02 16.57
N THR A 154 -16.36 -33.31 17.41
CA THR A 154 -16.07 -34.68 17.87
C THR A 154 -15.61 -34.69 19.32
N GLY A 155 -15.79 -35.82 20.02
CA GLY A 155 -15.14 -36.07 21.31
C GLY A 155 -13.79 -36.77 21.16
N GLY A 156 -13.39 -37.09 19.92
CA GLY A 156 -12.12 -37.66 19.53
C GLY A 156 -11.02 -36.61 19.38
N GLN A 157 -9.86 -37.05 18.90
CA GLN A 157 -8.75 -36.14 18.59
C GLN A 157 -8.97 -35.44 17.26
N THR A 158 -8.79 -34.12 17.26
CA THR A 158 -8.68 -33.33 16.03
C THR A 158 -7.20 -33.17 15.65
N THR A 159 -6.97 -32.78 14.41
CA THR A 159 -5.66 -32.45 13.83
C THR A 159 -5.68 -31.00 13.35
N PRO A 160 -5.69 -30.00 14.26
CA PRO A 160 -5.77 -28.61 13.86
C PRO A 160 -4.69 -28.23 12.85
N ASP A 161 -5.10 -27.46 11.85
CA ASP A 161 -4.22 -26.84 10.89
C ASP A 161 -4.11 -25.34 11.16
N PHE A 162 -2.96 -24.95 11.70
CA PHE A 162 -2.66 -23.55 11.96
C PHE A 162 -1.80 -22.91 10.87
N GLY A 163 -1.35 -23.67 9.87
CA GLY A 163 -0.30 -23.20 8.96
C GLY A 163 0.65 -24.30 8.53
N PRO A 164 1.46 -24.06 7.49
CA PRO A 164 2.68 -24.83 7.24
C PRO A 164 3.69 -24.74 8.40
N ASP A 165 3.46 -23.89 9.41
CA ASP A 165 4.23 -23.87 10.65
C ASP A 165 3.41 -24.43 11.83
N GLU A 166 3.62 -25.72 12.14
CA GLU A 166 3.11 -26.31 13.37
C GLU A 166 3.86 -25.74 14.58
N THR A 167 3.44 -24.59 15.14
CA THR A 167 3.49 -24.30 16.59
C THR A 167 2.71 -23.03 16.97
N GLY A 168 1.38 -23.10 17.00
CA GLY A 168 0.54 -22.32 17.92
C GLY A 168 0.09 -20.92 17.48
N GLY A 169 -1.19 -20.79 17.11
CA GLY A 169 -1.98 -19.59 17.42
C GLY A 169 -2.70 -19.81 18.75
N PRO A 170 -2.69 -18.84 19.70
CA PRO A 170 -3.28 -17.53 19.43
C PRO A 170 -2.41 -16.30 19.81
N SER A 171 -2.66 -15.23 19.04
CA SER A 171 -2.70 -13.78 19.35
C SER A 171 -1.50 -13.04 19.94
N ASN A 172 -1.42 -11.75 19.61
CA ASN A 172 -0.99 -10.72 20.56
C ASN A 172 -1.89 -9.46 20.55
N ASP A 173 -3.06 -9.59 21.21
CA ASP A 173 -3.69 -8.52 22.02
C ASP A 173 -2.78 -8.12 23.23
N ASP A 174 -1.59 -8.71 23.38
CA ASP A 174 -0.72 -8.63 24.57
C ASP A 174 0.73 -8.13 24.31
N GLY A 175 1.10 -7.77 23.07
CA GLY A 175 2.40 -7.16 22.76
C GLY A 175 3.64 -8.05 22.95
N ASN A 176 3.59 -9.33 22.56
CA ASN A 176 4.75 -10.24 22.58
C ASN A 176 5.07 -10.75 21.17
N PRO A 177 6.34 -10.74 20.71
CA PRO A 177 6.70 -11.00 19.32
C PRO A 177 6.48 -12.46 18.86
N ASP A 178 6.00 -12.65 17.63
CA ASP A 178 5.78 -13.96 16.96
C ASP A 178 7.13 -14.57 16.55
N PRO A 179 7.46 -15.84 16.87
CA PRO A 179 8.74 -16.44 16.48
C PRO A 179 8.90 -16.76 14.98
N SER A 180 7.86 -16.59 14.16
CA SER A 180 7.89 -16.77 12.69
C SER A 180 8.09 -15.43 11.97
N ASN A 181 8.77 -15.45 10.82
CA ASN A 181 9.04 -14.23 10.04
C ASN A 181 7.84 -13.76 9.19
N VAL A 182 6.65 -14.32 9.41
CA VAL A 182 5.43 -13.98 8.66
C VAL A 182 4.28 -13.83 9.65
N LEU A 183 3.74 -12.63 9.76
CA LEU A 183 2.64 -12.28 10.63
C LEU A 183 1.44 -11.89 9.77
N VAL A 184 0.28 -12.47 10.06
CA VAL A 184 -0.98 -12.13 9.38
C VAL A 184 -2.05 -11.89 10.44
N GLY A 185 -2.55 -10.65 10.47
CA GLY A 185 -3.66 -10.19 11.30
C GLY A 185 -5.02 -10.55 10.72
N THR A 186 -6.07 -10.06 11.36
CA THR A 186 -7.46 -10.33 11.04
C THR A 186 -8.17 -9.06 10.54
N ALA A 187 -9.50 -9.05 10.50
CA ALA A 187 -10.27 -7.86 10.14
C ALA A 187 -10.55 -6.91 11.34
N THR A 188 -9.82 -7.07 12.45
CA THR A 188 -10.00 -6.26 13.66
C THR A 188 -8.72 -5.53 14.02
N ALA A 189 -8.85 -4.35 14.65
CA ALA A 189 -7.70 -3.60 15.14
C ALA A 189 -6.83 -4.41 16.10
N GLU A 190 -5.58 -4.65 15.71
CA GLU A 190 -4.59 -5.49 16.38
C GLU A 190 -3.24 -4.77 16.59
N ASN A 191 -2.38 -5.36 17.42
CA ASN A 191 -1.00 -4.90 17.60
C ASN A 191 -0.04 -6.04 17.24
N LEU A 192 0.37 -6.06 15.98
CA LEU A 192 1.23 -7.07 15.40
C LEU A 192 2.70 -6.68 15.62
N ILE A 193 3.42 -7.51 16.36
CA ILE A 193 4.83 -7.28 16.71
C ILE A 193 5.69 -8.41 16.16
N GLY A 194 6.58 -8.08 15.23
CA GLY A 194 7.63 -8.91 14.66
C GLY A 194 8.81 -9.15 15.61
N THR A 195 9.88 -9.70 15.08
CA THR A 195 11.09 -10.14 15.77
C THR A 195 12.28 -9.23 15.51
N ALA A 196 13.48 -9.66 15.93
CA ALA A 196 14.71 -8.96 15.58
C ALA A 196 15.31 -9.47 14.23
N GLN A 197 14.48 -10.06 13.37
CA GLN A 197 14.83 -10.56 12.03
C GLN A 197 13.94 -9.88 10.98
N ASP A 198 14.22 -10.12 9.71
CA ASP A 198 13.41 -9.62 8.61
C ASP A 198 12.04 -10.32 8.60
N ASP A 199 10.97 -9.56 8.87
CA ASP A 199 9.60 -10.05 8.95
C ASP A 199 8.71 -9.51 7.82
N THR A 200 7.66 -10.27 7.50
CA THR A 200 6.57 -9.87 6.59
C THR A 200 5.28 -9.79 7.39
N ILE A 201 4.65 -8.62 7.45
CA ILE A 201 3.49 -8.36 8.31
C ILE A 201 2.30 -7.90 7.46
N THR A 202 1.18 -8.61 7.54
CA THR A 202 -0.08 -8.24 6.89
C THR A 202 -1.10 -7.93 7.99
N GLY A 203 -1.60 -6.69 8.08
CA GLY A 203 -2.67 -6.35 9.02
C GLY A 203 -4.00 -7.00 8.64
N SER A 204 -4.27 -7.03 7.33
CA SER A 204 -5.59 -7.28 6.76
C SER A 204 -6.52 -6.11 7.06
N GLY A 205 -7.71 -6.32 7.63
CA GLY A 205 -8.66 -5.22 7.87
C GLY A 205 -8.57 -4.69 9.29
N GLY A 206 -8.85 -3.41 9.50
CA GLY A 206 -8.90 -2.84 10.84
C GLY A 206 -8.04 -1.60 10.94
N ASN A 207 -7.66 -1.24 12.16
CA ASN A 207 -6.73 -0.14 12.36
C ASN A 207 -5.61 -0.67 13.25
N ASP A 208 -4.58 -1.19 12.61
CA ASP A 208 -3.57 -2.00 13.28
C ASP A 208 -2.36 -1.19 13.69
N ILE A 209 -1.55 -1.78 14.56
CA ILE A 209 -0.19 -1.34 14.85
C ILE A 209 0.74 -2.43 14.35
N LEU A 210 1.50 -2.16 13.29
CA LEU A 210 2.46 -3.08 12.71
C LEU A 210 3.86 -2.68 13.15
N SER A 211 4.53 -3.53 13.93
CA SER A 211 5.84 -3.26 14.51
C SER A 211 6.84 -4.32 14.05
N GLY A 212 7.77 -3.97 13.15
CA GLY A 212 8.82 -4.89 12.68
C GLY A 212 9.93 -5.14 13.70
N GLU A 213 10.04 -4.28 14.71
CA GLU A 213 11.11 -4.28 15.71
C GLU A 213 12.50 -4.03 15.11
N GLY A 214 13.22 -5.06 14.66
CA GLY A 214 14.52 -4.85 14.04
C GLY A 214 14.82 -5.88 12.98
N GLY A 215 15.49 -5.46 11.91
CA GLY A 215 15.59 -6.28 10.71
C GLY A 215 15.38 -5.39 9.52
N PHE A 216 15.05 -5.98 8.38
CA PHE A 216 14.39 -5.29 7.28
C PHE A 216 12.98 -5.84 7.15
N ASP A 217 11.99 -5.05 7.57
CA ASP A 217 10.62 -5.51 7.74
C ASP A 217 9.71 -4.95 6.63
N THR A 218 8.79 -5.79 6.17
CA THR A 218 7.88 -5.47 5.07
C THR A 218 6.43 -5.56 5.55
N ALA A 219 5.66 -4.48 5.41
CA ALA A 219 4.22 -4.53 5.58
C ALA A 219 3.53 -4.74 4.22
N VAL A 220 2.59 -5.67 4.15
CA VAL A 220 1.91 -6.08 2.91
C VAL A 220 0.46 -5.60 2.92
N TYR A 221 0.03 -4.98 1.82
CA TYR A 221 -1.29 -4.41 1.59
C TYR A 221 -1.92 -5.00 0.33
N MET A 222 -3.21 -5.36 0.40
CA MET A 222 -3.91 -6.12 -0.66
C MET A 222 -4.65 -5.19 -1.65
N GLY A 223 -3.90 -4.26 -2.25
CA GLY A 223 -4.37 -3.33 -3.27
C GLY A 223 -3.23 -2.61 -3.99
N ASP A 224 -3.56 -1.84 -5.03
CA ASP A 224 -2.58 -1.03 -5.76
C ASP A 224 -2.11 0.14 -4.88
N ALA A 225 -0.84 0.55 -4.99
CA ALA A 225 -0.32 1.66 -4.19
C ALA A 225 -1.17 2.94 -4.31
N SER A 226 -1.84 3.15 -5.45
CA SER A 226 -2.69 4.31 -5.67
C SER A 226 -3.90 4.45 -4.74
N ASP A 227 -4.30 3.36 -4.10
CA ASP A 227 -5.43 3.32 -3.18
C ASP A 227 -5.06 3.79 -1.76
N TYR A 228 -3.76 3.92 -1.48
CA TYR A 228 -3.26 4.20 -0.15
C TYR A 228 -2.74 5.64 0.02
N ALA A 229 -2.90 6.16 1.24
CA ALA A 229 -2.31 7.42 1.68
C ALA A 229 -1.41 7.19 2.89
N ILE A 230 -0.21 7.76 2.87
CA ILE A 230 0.70 7.80 4.01
C ILE A 230 0.62 9.15 4.70
N THR A 231 0.61 9.15 6.02
CA THR A 231 0.82 10.33 6.87
C THR A 231 2.02 10.10 7.79
N ILE A 232 3.01 10.98 7.72
CA ILE A 232 4.19 10.97 8.60
C ILE A 232 4.02 12.06 9.66
N SER A 233 4.11 11.69 10.94
CA SER A 233 3.98 12.62 12.08
C SER A 233 4.91 12.25 13.22
N ASN A 234 5.85 13.13 13.59
CA ASN A 234 6.72 12.94 14.76
C ASN A 234 7.43 11.57 14.83
N GLY A 235 7.81 11.00 13.69
CA GLY A 235 8.43 9.67 13.59
C GLY A 235 7.46 8.49 13.62
N SER A 236 6.16 8.73 13.73
CA SER A 236 5.09 7.77 13.47
C SER A 236 4.70 7.82 12.00
N ILE A 237 4.48 6.67 11.39
CA ILE A 237 3.95 6.55 10.03
C ILE A 237 2.56 5.91 10.16
N MET A 238 1.56 6.51 9.53
CA MET A 238 0.27 5.89 9.33
C MET A 238 0.02 5.68 7.85
N ILE A 239 -0.65 4.59 7.51
CA ILE A 239 -1.10 4.30 6.15
C ILE A 239 -2.59 3.99 6.18
N GLU A 240 -3.33 4.66 5.30
CA GLU A 240 -4.77 4.52 5.15
C GLU A 240 -5.06 3.90 3.79
N ASP A 241 -5.83 2.81 3.77
CA ASP A 241 -6.52 2.35 2.57
C ASP A 241 -7.78 3.20 2.35
N ARG A 242 -7.80 3.99 1.27
CA ARG A 242 -8.93 4.88 0.95
C ARG A 242 -10.15 4.14 0.40
N THR A 243 -10.01 2.86 0.05
CA THR A 243 -11.13 1.99 -0.31
C THR A 243 -11.79 1.38 0.92
N GLY A 244 -11.05 1.30 2.03
CA GLY A 244 -11.50 0.86 3.35
C GLY A 244 -11.46 -0.65 3.57
N GLY A 245 -10.79 -1.41 2.71
CA GLY A 245 -10.57 -2.86 2.87
C GLY A 245 -9.58 -3.17 3.99
N ASP A 246 -8.42 -2.52 3.98
CA ASP A 246 -7.36 -2.73 4.98
C ASP A 246 -7.50 -1.78 6.19
N GLY A 247 -8.15 -0.63 6.00
CA GLY A 247 -8.42 0.35 7.06
C GLY A 247 -7.27 1.34 7.28
N THR A 248 -6.85 1.58 8.53
CA THR A 248 -5.80 2.59 8.82
C THR A 248 -4.80 2.12 9.85
N ASP A 249 -3.59 1.82 9.38
CA ASP A 249 -2.55 1.17 10.17
C ASP A 249 -1.46 2.15 10.60
N THR A 250 -0.86 1.87 11.76
CA THR A 250 0.29 2.57 12.32
C THR A 250 1.53 1.70 12.18
N LEU A 251 2.59 2.22 11.56
CA LEU A 251 3.81 1.47 11.27
C LEU A 251 4.96 1.91 12.16
N ASN A 252 5.60 0.93 12.81
CA ASN A 252 6.79 1.12 13.63
C ASN A 252 7.90 0.19 13.13
N SER A 253 9.10 0.72 12.87
CA SER A 253 10.23 -0.08 12.35
C SER A 253 9.83 -0.95 11.15
N ILE A 254 9.19 -0.34 10.14
CA ILE A 254 8.88 -1.00 8.87
C ILE A 254 9.69 -0.30 7.79
N GLU A 255 10.49 -1.05 7.03
CA GLU A 255 11.39 -0.53 6.02
C GLU A 255 10.82 -0.54 4.60
N ALA A 256 9.80 -1.36 4.35
CA ALA A 256 9.15 -1.49 3.06
C ALA A 256 7.63 -1.70 3.16
N LEU A 257 6.94 -1.21 2.15
CA LEU A 257 5.54 -1.52 1.90
C LEU A 257 5.44 -2.28 0.58
N GLU A 258 4.73 -3.39 0.60
CA GLU A 258 4.42 -4.17 -0.60
C GLU A 258 2.93 -4.01 -0.92
N PHE A 259 2.66 -3.58 -2.14
CA PHE A 259 1.34 -3.43 -2.75
C PHE A 259 1.23 -4.41 -3.93
N ASP A 260 0.03 -4.62 -4.45
CA ASP A 260 -0.21 -5.55 -5.57
C ASP A 260 0.59 -5.18 -6.84
N ASP A 261 0.79 -3.88 -7.09
CA ASP A 261 1.44 -3.36 -8.29
C ASP A 261 2.90 -2.94 -8.08
N SER A 262 3.33 -2.73 -6.84
CA SER A 262 4.60 -2.05 -6.55
C SER A 262 5.09 -2.24 -5.12
N THR A 263 6.36 -1.87 -4.90
CA THR A 263 6.97 -1.82 -3.56
C THR A 263 7.42 -0.38 -3.28
N PHE A 264 7.13 0.12 -2.09
CA PHE A 264 7.55 1.42 -1.62
C PHE A 264 8.55 1.30 -0.47
N ALA A 265 9.78 1.79 -0.66
CA ALA A 265 10.84 1.67 0.35
C ALA A 265 10.78 2.80 1.38
N LEU A 266 10.11 2.57 2.51
CA LEU A 266 10.04 3.51 3.64
C LEU A 266 11.42 3.87 4.21
N SER A 267 12.35 2.91 4.18
CA SER A 267 13.75 3.09 4.58
C SER A 267 14.50 4.18 3.83
N LEU A 268 13.98 4.66 2.68
CA LEU A 268 14.54 5.80 1.97
C LEU A 268 14.12 7.16 2.56
N PHE A 269 13.14 7.18 3.46
CA PHE A 269 12.53 8.39 4.04
C PHE A 269 12.85 8.54 5.54
N THR A 270 14.13 8.33 5.88
CA THR A 270 14.58 8.42 7.27
C THR A 270 14.85 9.86 7.69
N ASN A 271 14.71 10.15 8.99
CA ASN A 271 15.06 11.45 9.59
C ASN A 271 14.29 12.67 9.04
N VAL A 272 13.19 12.49 8.28
CA VAL A 272 12.35 13.59 7.78
C VAL A 272 11.85 14.50 8.91
N SER A 273 11.59 13.94 10.10
CA SER A 273 11.18 14.68 11.30
C SER A 273 12.25 15.63 11.87
N SER A 274 13.50 15.55 11.38
CA SER A 274 14.57 16.48 11.75
C SER A 274 14.62 17.74 10.88
N LEU A 275 13.89 17.73 9.75
CA LEU A 275 13.79 18.87 8.85
C LEU A 275 12.98 19.99 9.51
N THR A 276 13.29 21.23 9.12
CA THR A 276 12.54 22.42 9.53
C THR A 276 11.69 22.95 8.39
N ASP A 277 10.73 23.83 8.69
CA ASP A 277 9.95 24.53 7.66
C ASP A 277 10.85 25.24 6.64
N ALA A 278 11.97 25.81 7.12
CA ALA A 278 12.94 26.48 6.27
C ALA A 278 13.66 25.51 5.33
N ASP A 279 13.96 24.29 5.77
CA ASP A 279 14.56 23.25 4.93
C ASP A 279 13.57 22.81 3.84
N MET A 280 12.32 22.54 4.22
CA MET A 280 11.26 22.13 3.28
C MET A 280 10.97 23.19 2.22
N LEU A 281 10.89 24.46 2.63
CA LEU A 281 10.74 25.57 1.69
C LEU A 281 11.96 25.73 0.77
N ALA A 282 13.19 25.55 1.29
CA ALA A 282 14.39 25.59 0.46
C ALA A 282 14.41 24.47 -0.59
N PHE A 283 13.89 23.29 -0.28
CA PHE A 283 13.70 22.24 -1.29
C PHE A 283 12.63 22.57 -2.31
N CYS A 284 11.50 23.15 -1.88
CA CYS A 284 10.50 23.64 -2.81
C CYS A 284 11.10 24.68 -3.76
N GLU A 285 11.97 25.57 -3.27
CA GLU A 285 12.72 26.52 -4.10
C GLU A 285 13.65 25.82 -5.12
N LEU A 286 14.33 24.75 -4.74
CA LEU A 286 15.14 23.94 -5.67
C LEU A 286 14.27 23.31 -6.76
N TYR A 287 13.14 22.69 -6.41
CA TYR A 287 12.22 22.11 -7.39
C TYR A 287 11.69 23.17 -8.37
N VAL A 288 11.29 24.32 -7.84
CA VAL A 288 10.89 25.48 -8.64
C VAL A 288 12.02 25.90 -9.56
N ALA A 289 13.25 25.99 -9.06
CA ALA A 289 14.36 26.54 -9.81
C ALA A 289 14.96 25.59 -10.84
N TYR A 290 14.93 24.28 -10.63
CA TYR A 290 15.52 23.31 -11.55
C TYR A 290 14.49 22.67 -12.47
N PHE A 291 13.23 22.56 -12.04
CA PHE A 291 12.18 21.88 -12.80
C PHE A 291 11.00 22.78 -13.22
N ASN A 292 10.85 23.96 -12.60
CA ASN A 292 9.69 24.85 -12.82
C ASN A 292 8.33 24.18 -12.55
N ARG A 293 8.27 23.36 -11.50
CA ARG A 293 7.05 22.73 -11.00
C ARG A 293 7.08 22.63 -9.47
N ALA A 294 5.93 22.35 -8.88
CA ALA A 294 5.90 21.90 -7.50
C ALA A 294 6.65 20.56 -7.37
N PRO A 295 7.27 20.27 -6.21
CA PRO A 295 7.75 18.94 -5.91
C PRO A 295 6.64 17.90 -5.98
N ASP A 296 6.98 16.67 -6.34
CA ASP A 296 6.20 15.50 -5.95
C ASP A 296 6.61 15.11 -4.54
N SER A 297 5.66 14.66 -3.70
CA SER A 297 5.92 14.39 -2.29
C SER A 297 6.98 13.32 -2.08
N ALA A 298 6.92 12.20 -2.81
CA ALA A 298 7.91 11.13 -2.72
C ALA A 298 9.32 11.63 -3.03
N GLY A 299 9.51 12.39 -4.11
CA GLY A 299 10.79 13.00 -4.43
C GLY A 299 11.25 14.01 -3.38
N LEU A 300 10.35 14.87 -2.89
CA LEU A 300 10.65 15.87 -1.86
C LEU A 300 11.20 15.21 -0.59
N LEU A 301 10.53 14.16 -0.12
CA LEU A 301 10.92 13.44 1.09
C LEU A 301 12.23 12.66 0.91
N PHE A 302 12.45 12.09 -0.28
CA PHE A 302 13.72 11.44 -0.59
C PHE A 302 14.89 12.42 -0.47
N TRP A 303 14.80 13.59 -1.11
CA TRP A 303 15.85 14.59 -1.05
C TRP A 303 15.98 15.24 0.33
N GLY A 304 14.86 15.45 1.02
CA GLY A 304 14.82 15.86 2.42
C GLY A 304 15.64 14.92 3.31
N SER A 305 15.45 13.61 3.15
CA SER A 305 16.18 12.58 3.89
C SER A 305 17.69 12.62 3.59
N ARG A 306 18.08 12.84 2.32
CA ARG A 306 19.51 13.00 1.96
C ARG A 306 20.16 14.20 2.65
N LEU A 307 19.46 15.33 2.76
CA LEU A 307 19.97 16.49 3.49
C LEU A 307 20.07 16.20 4.99
N ALA A 308 19.06 15.55 5.57
CA ALA A 308 19.10 15.13 6.98
C ALA A 308 20.29 14.20 7.26
N ASP A 309 20.67 13.34 6.30
CA ASP A 309 21.84 12.46 6.35
C ASP A 309 23.17 13.18 6.04
N GLY A 310 23.14 14.50 5.79
CA GLY A 310 24.32 15.35 5.63
C GLY A 310 24.77 15.61 4.20
N MET A 311 24.00 15.22 3.19
CA MET A 311 24.24 15.65 1.81
C MET A 311 24.05 17.16 1.69
N SER A 312 24.99 17.87 1.05
CA SER A 312 24.89 19.31 0.94
C SER A 312 23.85 19.73 -0.10
N MET A 313 23.25 20.91 0.08
CA MET A 313 22.33 21.49 -0.92
C MET A 313 23.00 21.67 -2.29
N GLU A 314 24.31 21.93 -2.31
CA GLU A 314 25.09 22.05 -3.55
C GLU A 314 25.20 20.70 -4.28
N ASP A 315 25.38 19.61 -3.54
CA ASP A 315 25.42 18.27 -4.14
C ASP A 315 24.05 17.86 -4.68
N ILE A 316 22.98 18.15 -3.94
CA ILE A 316 21.60 17.90 -4.40
C ILE A 316 21.30 18.72 -5.66
N ALA A 317 21.65 20.00 -5.67
CA ALA A 317 21.51 20.88 -6.84
C ALA A 317 22.25 20.33 -8.08
N ARG A 318 23.40 19.67 -7.89
CA ARG A 318 24.15 19.04 -8.98
C ARG A 318 23.41 17.84 -9.56
N GLU A 319 22.83 16.99 -8.71
CA GLU A 319 21.98 15.87 -9.14
C GLU A 319 20.72 16.32 -9.86
N PHE A 320 20.10 17.43 -9.42
CA PHE A 320 18.93 18.03 -10.07
C PHE A 320 19.28 18.54 -11.47
N PHE A 321 20.44 19.19 -11.60
CA PHE A 321 20.87 19.77 -12.88
C PHE A 321 20.99 18.74 -14.00
N ASP A 322 21.39 17.51 -13.66
CA ASP A 322 21.58 16.43 -14.63
C ASP A 322 20.28 15.70 -15.00
N GLN A 323 19.15 15.98 -14.33
CA GLN A 323 17.87 15.35 -14.65
C GLN A 323 17.34 15.77 -16.02
N PRO A 324 16.68 14.86 -16.77
CA PRO A 324 16.11 15.14 -18.09
C PRO A 324 15.19 16.37 -18.13
N GLU A 325 14.42 16.61 -17.07
CA GLU A 325 13.50 17.74 -16.95
C GLU A 325 14.25 19.09 -16.94
N THR A 326 15.30 19.23 -16.14
CA THR A 326 16.13 20.44 -16.11
C THR A 326 16.85 20.68 -17.44
N ARG A 327 17.38 19.60 -18.05
CA ARG A 327 18.04 19.68 -19.36
C ARG A 327 17.05 20.09 -20.46
N ALA A 328 15.78 19.69 -20.36
CA ALA A 328 14.74 20.12 -21.28
C ALA A 328 14.34 21.60 -21.05
N LEU A 329 14.26 22.02 -19.78
CA LEU A 329 13.86 23.38 -19.40
C LEU A 329 14.88 24.44 -19.81
N TYR A 330 16.16 24.19 -19.54
CA TYR A 330 17.24 25.16 -19.79
C TYR A 330 18.07 24.85 -21.05
N GLY A 331 17.80 23.71 -21.69
CA GLY A 331 18.55 23.21 -22.83
C GLY A 331 19.94 22.71 -22.45
N THR A 332 20.60 21.98 -23.35
CA THR A 332 22.04 21.67 -23.26
C THR A 332 22.90 22.86 -23.71
N SER A 333 22.41 24.08 -23.53
CA SER A 333 22.94 25.28 -24.17
C SER A 333 24.34 25.60 -23.68
N THR A 334 25.31 25.66 -24.60
CA THR A 334 26.65 26.22 -24.33
C THR A 334 26.63 27.76 -24.31
N ASP A 335 25.48 28.40 -24.54
CA ASP A 335 25.31 29.84 -24.45
C ASP A 335 24.86 30.23 -23.03
N ASN A 336 25.80 30.73 -22.24
CA ASN A 336 25.58 31.19 -20.87
C ASN A 336 24.61 32.37 -20.79
N GLY A 337 24.52 33.22 -21.83
CA GLY A 337 23.59 34.34 -21.87
C GLY A 337 22.14 33.89 -22.00
N ALA A 338 21.88 32.92 -22.89
CA ALA A 338 20.56 32.31 -23.02
C ALA A 338 20.17 31.57 -21.73
N PHE A 339 21.12 30.83 -21.14
CA PHE A 339 20.93 30.11 -19.88
C PHE A 339 20.54 31.03 -18.72
N VAL A 340 21.31 32.11 -18.48
CA VAL A 340 21.00 33.11 -17.44
C VAL A 340 19.61 33.70 -17.64
N THR A 341 19.24 34.03 -18.89
CA THR A 341 17.93 34.62 -19.18
C THR A 341 16.78 33.66 -18.87
N ALA A 342 16.91 32.38 -19.24
CA ALA A 342 15.90 31.36 -18.97
C ALA A 342 15.73 31.12 -17.47
N VAL A 343 16.84 31.04 -16.74
CA VAL A 343 16.86 30.84 -15.29
C VAL A 343 16.22 32.03 -14.55
N TYR A 344 16.53 33.27 -14.94
CA TYR A 344 15.85 34.47 -14.40
C TYR A 344 14.33 34.44 -14.65
N SER A 345 13.92 34.06 -15.86
CA SER A 345 12.51 34.01 -16.22
C SER A 345 11.74 32.99 -15.40
N ASN A 346 12.32 31.80 -15.16
CA ASN A 346 11.68 30.78 -14.34
C ASN A 346 11.64 31.20 -12.86
N VAL A 347 12.81 31.52 -12.31
CA VAL A 347 13.00 31.63 -10.87
C VAL A 347 12.42 32.95 -10.36
N LEU A 348 12.61 34.05 -11.08
CA LEU A 348 12.22 35.40 -10.64
C LEU A 348 11.03 35.99 -11.41
N GLY A 349 10.46 35.25 -12.38
CA GLY A 349 9.32 35.72 -13.18
C GLY A 349 9.63 36.95 -14.06
N ARG A 350 10.90 37.28 -14.28
CA ARG A 350 11.33 38.50 -14.99
C ARG A 350 12.64 38.30 -15.73
N ALA A 351 12.91 39.15 -16.71
CA ALA A 351 14.22 39.20 -17.36
C ALA A 351 15.31 39.75 -16.40
N PRO A 352 16.58 39.35 -16.57
CA PRO A 352 17.68 39.96 -15.84
C PRO A 352 17.85 41.42 -16.26
N ASP A 353 18.21 42.29 -15.31
CA ASP A 353 18.67 43.63 -15.66
C ASP A 353 20.07 43.58 -16.30
N GLY A 354 20.49 44.68 -16.93
CA GLY A 354 21.74 44.70 -17.67
C GLY A 354 22.99 44.44 -16.82
N ALA A 355 22.98 44.83 -15.54
CA ALA A 355 24.10 44.63 -14.63
C ALA A 355 24.15 43.18 -14.13
N GLY A 356 23.01 42.64 -13.68
CA GLY A 356 22.88 41.24 -13.25
C GLY A 356 23.21 40.26 -14.38
N TYR A 357 22.67 40.48 -15.58
CA TYR A 357 23.00 39.68 -16.77
C TYR A 357 24.51 39.66 -17.03
N SER A 358 25.14 40.83 -17.08
CA SER A 358 26.57 40.94 -17.36
C SER A 358 27.42 40.27 -16.28
N TYR A 359 27.04 40.41 -15.00
CA TYR A 359 27.75 39.79 -13.89
C TYR A 359 27.74 38.26 -14.00
N TRP A 360 26.57 37.65 -14.15
CA TRP A 360 26.42 36.20 -14.16
C TRP A 360 27.04 35.55 -15.40
N VAL A 361 26.84 36.15 -16.58
CA VAL A 361 27.46 35.65 -17.82
C VAL A 361 28.98 35.66 -17.70
N ASN A 362 29.58 36.74 -17.19
CA ASN A 362 31.04 36.82 -17.03
C ASN A 362 31.58 35.75 -16.06
N ILE A 363 30.86 35.47 -14.97
CA ILE A 363 31.27 34.45 -14.00
C ILE A 363 31.20 33.04 -14.62
N LEU A 364 30.11 32.72 -15.32
CA LEU A 364 29.94 31.45 -16.02
C LEU A 364 30.98 31.28 -17.15
N ASP A 365 31.22 32.32 -17.95
CA ASP A 365 32.21 32.30 -19.04
C ASP A 365 33.64 32.13 -18.52
N SER A 366 33.93 32.65 -17.32
CA SER A 366 35.23 32.46 -16.67
C SER A 366 35.43 31.05 -16.10
N GLY A 367 34.37 30.24 -15.98
CA GLY A 367 34.38 28.96 -15.30
C GLY A 367 34.51 29.05 -13.78
N ALA A 368 34.32 30.24 -13.20
CA ALA A 368 34.39 30.44 -11.76
C ALA A 368 33.19 29.82 -11.01
N VAL A 369 32.05 29.68 -11.69
CA VAL A 369 30.86 28.97 -11.21
C VAL A 369 30.33 28.11 -12.34
N GLU A 370 29.91 26.89 -12.03
CA GLU A 370 29.26 25.98 -12.98
C GLU A 370 27.78 26.32 -13.16
N GLN A 371 27.18 25.95 -14.29
CA GLN A 371 25.75 26.18 -14.52
C GLN A 371 24.85 25.53 -13.46
N SER A 372 25.23 24.36 -12.95
CA SER A 372 24.57 23.66 -11.84
C SER A 372 24.58 24.49 -10.56
N ALA A 373 25.73 25.07 -10.19
CA ALA A 373 25.88 25.90 -9.00
C ALA A 373 25.29 27.32 -9.17
N PHE A 374 25.20 27.83 -10.39
CA PHE A 374 24.64 29.16 -10.67
C PHE A 374 23.17 29.29 -10.26
N ILE A 375 22.34 28.29 -10.52
CA ILE A 375 20.90 28.36 -10.20
C ILE A 375 20.73 28.47 -8.67
N LEU A 376 21.46 27.67 -7.90
CA LEU A 376 21.50 27.76 -6.43
C LEU A 376 22.03 29.13 -5.96
N ALA A 377 23.15 29.61 -6.52
CA ALA A 377 23.70 30.92 -6.18
C ALA A 377 22.73 32.08 -6.48
N MET A 378 21.84 31.92 -7.47
CA MET A 378 20.82 32.90 -7.78
C MET A 378 19.67 32.89 -6.75
N LEU A 379 19.27 31.72 -6.24
CA LEU A 379 18.33 31.62 -5.12
C LEU A 379 18.89 32.33 -3.88
N ASP A 380 20.14 32.02 -3.52
CA ASP A 380 20.83 32.66 -2.40
C ASP A 380 20.94 34.18 -2.58
N GLY A 381 21.28 34.62 -3.80
CA GLY A 381 21.39 36.04 -4.14
C GLY A 381 20.07 36.79 -4.06
N ALA A 382 18.95 36.16 -4.44
CA ALA A 382 17.62 36.74 -4.34
C ALA A 382 17.16 36.91 -2.89
N LYS A 383 17.51 35.95 -2.02
CA LYS A 383 17.14 35.93 -0.59
C LYS A 383 18.12 36.68 0.33
N ALA A 384 19.31 37.02 -0.17
CA ALA A 384 20.29 37.80 0.59
C ALA A 384 19.75 39.17 1.00
N ALA A 385 20.30 39.76 2.07
CA ALA A 385 19.92 41.11 2.52
C ALA A 385 20.14 42.22 1.47
N THR A 386 20.97 41.95 0.46
CA THR A 386 21.22 42.81 -0.70
C THR A 386 20.30 42.53 -1.90
N GLY A 387 19.50 41.46 -1.82
CA GLY A 387 18.55 41.03 -2.84
C GLY A 387 17.30 41.91 -2.90
N SER A 388 16.50 41.70 -3.94
CA SER A 388 15.23 42.40 -4.12
C SER A 388 14.15 41.76 -3.26
N ALA A 389 13.47 42.54 -2.42
CA ALA A 389 12.34 42.06 -1.63
C ALA A 389 11.22 41.49 -2.52
N ALA A 390 11.03 42.02 -3.73
CA ALA A 390 10.05 41.49 -4.67
C ALA A 390 10.47 40.13 -5.25
N ASP A 391 11.78 39.91 -5.45
CA ASP A 391 12.29 38.62 -5.94
C ASP A 391 12.19 37.55 -4.84
N ALA A 392 12.56 37.91 -3.61
CA ALA A 392 12.43 37.04 -2.45
C ALA A 392 10.96 36.63 -2.23
N GLN A 393 10.02 37.58 -2.28
CA GLN A 393 8.59 37.30 -2.14
C GLN A 393 8.06 36.41 -3.26
N TYR A 394 8.46 36.67 -4.51
CA TYR A 394 8.04 35.86 -5.66
C TYR A 394 8.49 34.39 -5.49
N LEU A 395 9.71 34.18 -5.02
CA LEU A 395 10.24 32.85 -4.73
C LEU A 395 9.55 32.16 -3.58
N GLU A 396 9.38 32.87 -2.46
CA GLU A 396 8.69 32.37 -1.28
C GLU A 396 7.26 31.92 -1.64
N THR A 397 6.53 32.70 -2.41
CA THR A 397 5.19 32.31 -2.87
C THR A 397 5.20 31.08 -3.78
N LYS A 398 6.19 30.93 -4.69
CA LYS A 398 6.33 29.68 -5.47
C LYS A 398 6.66 28.49 -4.57
N ALA A 399 7.52 28.70 -3.57
CA ALA A 399 7.88 27.66 -2.60
C ALA A 399 6.67 27.23 -1.77
N GLU A 400 5.84 28.16 -1.30
CA GLU A 400 4.59 27.87 -0.59
C GLU A 400 3.57 27.12 -1.46
N ILE A 401 3.43 27.47 -2.75
CA ILE A 401 2.60 26.68 -3.68
C ILE A 401 3.13 25.25 -3.78
N GLY A 402 4.45 25.10 -3.87
CA GLY A 402 5.11 23.79 -3.89
C GLY A 402 4.88 22.99 -2.61
N ALA A 403 5.04 23.62 -1.45
CA ALA A 403 4.82 23.00 -0.15
C ALA A 403 3.35 22.63 0.06
N TYR A 404 2.41 23.50 -0.33
CA TYR A 404 0.98 23.21 -0.27
C TYR A 404 0.61 21.98 -1.12
N TYR A 405 1.19 21.86 -2.31
CA TYR A 405 0.97 20.70 -3.18
C TYR A 405 1.58 19.40 -2.60
N ALA A 406 2.86 19.43 -2.23
CA ALA A 406 3.62 18.22 -1.91
C ALA A 406 3.59 17.84 -0.42
N VAL A 407 3.70 18.83 0.48
CA VAL A 407 3.81 18.58 1.93
C VAL A 407 2.42 18.47 2.55
N VAL A 408 1.60 19.49 2.33
CA VAL A 408 0.26 19.58 2.95
C VAL A 408 -0.69 18.55 2.34
N ASN A 409 -0.75 18.46 1.01
CA ASN A 409 -1.66 17.53 0.32
C ASN A 409 -1.01 16.19 -0.09
N GLY A 410 0.30 16.05 0.09
CA GLY A 410 0.99 14.78 -0.17
C GLY A 410 1.02 14.31 -1.61
N LEU A 411 0.85 15.22 -2.59
CA LEU A 411 0.60 14.87 -3.98
C LEU A 411 1.88 14.55 -4.77
N ASN A 412 1.77 13.68 -5.77
CA ASN A 412 2.86 13.14 -6.59
C ASN A 412 2.67 13.33 -8.12
N ASN A 413 1.47 13.70 -8.59
CA ASN A 413 1.17 13.91 -10.01
C ASN A 413 1.93 15.10 -10.64
N VAL A 414 3.04 14.79 -11.32
CA VAL A 414 3.91 15.75 -12.00
C VAL A 414 3.16 16.68 -12.98
N SER A 415 2.09 16.22 -13.64
CA SER A 415 1.30 17.05 -14.55
C SER A 415 0.53 18.15 -13.80
N VAL A 416 -0.08 17.79 -12.66
CA VAL A 416 -0.78 18.75 -11.80
C VAL A 416 0.21 19.68 -11.12
N ALA A 417 1.34 19.16 -10.64
CA ALA A 417 2.43 19.95 -10.06
C ALA A 417 2.92 21.05 -11.02
N ASN A 418 3.09 20.71 -12.31
CA ASN A 418 3.42 21.66 -13.37
C ASN A 418 2.31 22.68 -13.59
N THR A 419 1.07 22.22 -13.70
CA THR A 419 -0.09 23.07 -14.00
C THR A 419 -0.34 24.10 -12.89
N ALA A 420 -0.26 23.69 -11.63
CA ALA A 420 -0.40 24.57 -10.48
C ALA A 420 0.72 25.62 -10.43
N MET A 421 1.98 25.21 -10.65
CA MET A 421 3.12 26.12 -10.63
C MET A 421 3.07 27.15 -11.77
N GLN A 422 2.68 26.71 -12.98
CA GLN A 422 2.59 27.60 -14.15
C GLN A 422 1.38 28.54 -14.11
N ALA A 423 0.38 28.26 -13.27
CA ALA A 423 -0.74 29.16 -13.07
C ALA A 423 -0.30 30.47 -12.37
N PHE A 424 0.79 30.43 -11.59
CA PHE A 424 1.30 31.60 -10.87
C PHE A 424 2.05 32.58 -11.78
N ASP A 425 1.56 33.82 -11.81
CA ASP A 425 2.11 34.92 -12.62
C ASP A 425 2.73 36.05 -11.78
N GLY A 426 2.84 35.87 -10.46
CA GLY A 426 3.32 36.91 -9.53
C GLY A 426 2.23 37.73 -8.86
N SER A 427 0.95 37.52 -9.19
CA SER A 427 -0.18 38.20 -8.57
C SER A 427 -0.89 37.35 -7.52
N ASN A 428 -1.47 37.96 -6.48
CA ASN A 428 -2.25 37.22 -5.47
C ASN A 428 -3.42 36.43 -6.10
N GLY A 429 -4.02 36.95 -7.17
CA GLY A 429 -5.12 36.27 -7.87
C GLY A 429 -4.69 34.96 -8.51
N SER A 430 -3.46 34.87 -9.03
CA SER A 430 -2.94 33.63 -9.59
C SER A 430 -2.55 32.61 -8.53
N VAL A 431 -2.22 33.04 -7.30
CA VAL A 431 -2.01 32.10 -6.18
C VAL A 431 -3.32 31.42 -5.80
N SER A 432 -4.45 32.14 -5.76
CA SER A 432 -5.77 31.52 -5.55
C SER A 432 -6.14 30.52 -6.66
N VAL A 433 -5.72 30.79 -7.91
CA VAL A 433 -5.92 29.85 -9.02
C VAL A 433 -5.06 28.59 -8.84
N ALA A 434 -3.77 28.76 -8.50
CA ALA A 434 -2.87 27.64 -8.22
C ALA A 434 -3.41 26.77 -7.08
N LYS A 435 -3.80 27.39 -5.95
CA LYS A 435 -4.42 26.69 -4.83
C LYS A 435 -5.68 25.93 -5.23
N GLY A 436 -6.57 26.54 -6.02
CA GLY A 436 -7.79 25.89 -6.51
C GLY A 436 -7.55 24.67 -7.42
N ILE A 437 -6.47 24.68 -8.21
CA ILE A 437 -6.04 23.50 -9.00
C ILE A 437 -5.64 22.36 -8.06
N ILE A 438 -4.85 22.67 -7.03
CA ILE A 438 -4.38 21.71 -6.03
C ILE A 438 -5.56 21.12 -5.25
N ASP A 439 -6.43 21.99 -4.70
CA ASP A 439 -7.61 21.59 -3.93
C ASP A 439 -8.55 20.68 -4.74
N SER A 440 -8.74 20.99 -6.03
CA SER A 440 -9.60 20.19 -6.91
C SER A 440 -9.04 18.79 -7.17
N HIS A 441 -7.70 18.68 -7.29
CA HIS A 441 -7.03 17.41 -7.49
C HIS A 441 -7.04 16.57 -6.22
N ALA A 442 -6.69 17.16 -5.08
CA ALA A 442 -6.75 16.51 -3.77
C ALA A 442 -8.16 15.95 -3.49
N ALA A 443 -9.20 16.76 -3.69
CA ALA A 443 -10.59 16.32 -3.52
C ALA A 443 -11.01 15.18 -4.47
N THR A 444 -10.37 15.04 -5.64
CA THR A 444 -10.63 13.93 -6.56
C THR A 444 -10.05 12.64 -6.02
N ILE A 445 -8.82 12.68 -5.48
CA ILE A 445 -8.15 11.54 -4.85
C ILE A 445 -8.95 11.04 -3.65
N ASP A 446 -9.42 11.95 -2.80
CA ASP A 446 -10.21 11.61 -1.60
C ASP A 446 -11.58 10.98 -1.92
N SER A 447 -12.06 11.06 -3.16
CA SER A 447 -13.44 10.69 -3.53
C SER A 447 -13.62 9.29 -4.14
N ALA A 448 -12.63 8.38 -3.99
CA ALA A 448 -12.60 7.05 -4.64
C ALA A 448 -12.71 7.09 -6.18
N GLN A 449 -12.52 8.27 -6.79
CA GLN A 449 -12.49 8.48 -8.25
C GLN A 449 -11.10 8.84 -8.77
N GLY A 450 -10.13 9.08 -7.88
CA GLY A 450 -8.74 9.34 -8.21
C GLY A 450 -7.83 8.28 -7.60
N SER A 451 -6.99 7.67 -8.43
CA SER A 451 -5.98 6.68 -8.05
C SER A 451 -4.62 7.38 -8.01
N GLU A 452 -4.16 7.77 -6.83
CA GLU A 452 -2.82 8.33 -6.65
C GLU A 452 -2.32 8.02 -5.24
N PHE A 453 -1.12 7.45 -5.12
CA PHE A 453 -0.47 7.24 -3.84
C PHE A 453 -0.06 8.61 -3.27
N THR A 454 -0.45 8.93 -2.04
CA THR A 454 -0.12 10.22 -1.41
C THR A 454 0.73 10.02 -0.17
N ILE A 455 1.60 10.99 0.13
CA ILE A 455 2.46 10.97 1.31
C ILE A 455 2.46 12.37 1.92
N SER A 456 1.77 12.57 3.04
CA SER A 456 1.74 13.86 3.74
C SER A 456 2.69 13.85 4.95
N VAL A 457 3.21 15.03 5.31
CA VAL A 457 3.99 15.21 6.53
C VAL A 457 3.36 16.29 7.38
N THR A 458 3.03 15.92 8.61
CA THR A 458 2.45 16.84 9.60
C THR A 458 3.55 17.47 10.46
N GLY A 459 3.30 18.70 10.91
CA GLY A 459 4.25 19.51 11.68
C GLY A 459 5.30 20.26 10.85
N LEU A 460 5.21 20.21 9.52
CA LEU A 460 6.08 20.96 8.61
C LEU A 460 5.25 21.76 7.61
N VAL A 461 5.51 23.07 7.52
CA VAL A 461 4.90 24.00 6.55
C VAL A 461 3.37 23.89 6.47
N GLU A 462 2.70 23.63 7.60
CA GLU A 462 1.24 23.42 7.66
C GLU A 462 0.46 24.67 7.22
N ASP A 463 1.05 25.83 7.45
CA ASP A 463 0.50 27.16 7.20
C ASP A 463 0.63 27.59 5.72
N ALA A 464 1.14 26.72 4.83
CA ALA A 464 1.39 27.07 3.44
C ALA A 464 0.11 27.60 2.76
N LEU A 465 0.17 28.84 2.28
CA LEU A 465 -0.93 29.56 1.64
C LEU A 465 -2.12 29.95 2.57
N ASP A 466 -2.00 29.84 3.90
CA ASP A 466 -3.07 30.23 4.84
C ASP A 466 -3.43 31.73 4.82
N TRP A 467 -2.56 32.56 4.23
CA TRP A 467 -2.76 34.00 4.11
C TRP A 467 -3.70 34.41 2.97
N ILE A 468 -4.17 33.45 2.16
CA ILE A 468 -5.10 33.62 1.03
C ILE A 468 -6.52 33.37 1.48
#